data_AF-X8C972-F1
#
_entry.id   AF-X8C972-F1
#
_cell.length_a   1.000
_cell.length_b   1.000
_cell.length_c   1.000
_cell.angle_alpha   90.00
_cell.angle_beta   90.00
_cell.angle_gamma   90.00
#
_symmetry.space_group_name_H-M   'P 1'
#
loop_
_entity.id
_entity.type
_entity.pdbx_description
1 polymer ?
#
loop_
_entity_poly.entity_id
_entity_poly.type
_entity_poly.pdbx_seq_one_letter_code
_entity_poly.pdbx_strand_id
1 'polypeptide(L)' 'MQRYRALAAKLDLQQDIPDVQELWYFEEREDVGDWLRRHGWDVSVVPAEELMARYGRPPADIEDSAPRSLFVSARRL' A
#
# COMPACT_ATOMS: atom_id res chain seq x y z
N MET A 1 7.12 5.99 17.46
CA MET A 1 5.91 6.85 17.44
C MET A 1 5.32 7.13 18.82
N GLN A 2 5.22 6.14 19.73
CA GLN A 2 4.69 6.33 21.10
C GLN A 2 5.27 7.54 21.87
N ARG A 3 6.60 7.73 21.86
CA ARG A 3 7.26 8.89 22.51
C ARG A 3 6.78 10.24 21.97
N TYR A 4 6.49 10.34 20.67
CA TYR A 4 6.04 11.57 20.03
C TYR A 4 4.57 11.87 20.40
N ARG A 5 3.71 10.84 20.45
CA ARG A 5 2.33 11.00 20.95
C ARG A 5 2.27 11.42 22.41
N ALA A 6 3.09 10.80 23.25
CA ALA A 6 3.17 11.16 24.66
C ALA A 6 3.61 12.63 24.85
N LEU A 7 4.49 13.13 23.98
CA LEU A 7 4.87 14.54 23.98
C LEU A 7 3.75 15.45 23.46
N ALA A 8 3.09 15.08 22.35
CA ALA A 8 1.96 15.84 21.80
C ALA A 8 0.81 15.96 22.81
N ALA A 9 0.49 14.88 23.53
CA ALA A 9 -0.51 14.88 24.60
C ALA A 9 -0.11 15.77 25.79
N LYS A 10 1.19 15.78 26.17
CA LYS A 10 1.70 16.69 27.23
C LYS A 10 1.65 18.17 26.82
N LEU A 11 1.75 18.45 25.53
CA LEU A 11 1.76 19.80 24.96
C LEU A 11 0.37 20.28 24.49
N ASP A 12 -0.68 19.49 24.75
CA ASP A 12 -2.07 19.76 24.33
C ASP A 12 -2.21 20.09 22.83
N LEU A 13 -1.41 19.43 22.00
CA LEU A 13 -1.51 19.56 20.55
C LEU A 13 -2.75 18.80 20.09
N GLN A 14 -3.72 19.49 19.50
CA GLN A 14 -4.95 18.88 18.96
C GLN A 14 -4.75 18.01 17.70
N GLN A 15 -3.54 17.56 17.41
CA GLN A 15 -3.28 16.65 16.30
C GLN A 15 -3.57 15.21 16.74
N ASP A 16 -4.53 14.58 16.07
CA ASP A 16 -4.70 13.14 16.15
C ASP A 16 -3.54 12.46 15.40
N ILE A 17 -2.69 11.78 16.16
CA ILE A 17 -1.52 11.08 15.62
C ILE A 17 -1.89 9.60 15.54
N PRO A 18 -2.18 9.05 14.36
CA PRO A 18 -2.66 7.68 14.25
C PRO A 18 -1.65 6.65 14.74
N ASP A 19 -2.15 5.51 15.21
CA ASP A 19 -1.30 4.36 15.45
C ASP A 19 -0.89 3.62 14.19
N VAL A 20 0.25 4.05 13.64
CA VAL A 20 0.85 3.38 12.49
C VAL A 20 1.06 1.89 12.76
N GLN A 21 1.28 1.45 14.01
CA GLN A 21 1.39 0.02 14.31
C GLN A 21 0.06 -0.73 14.14
N GLU A 22 -1.07 -0.08 14.41
CA GLU A 22 -2.40 -0.66 14.21
C GLU A 22 -2.78 -0.78 12.72
N LEU A 23 -2.04 -0.12 11.83
CA LEU A 23 -2.24 -0.24 10.38
C LEU A 23 -1.57 -1.49 9.77
N TRP A 24 -0.81 -2.25 10.57
CA TRP A 24 -0.04 -3.40 10.09
C TRP A 24 -0.77 -4.69 10.40
N TYR A 25 -1.24 -5.36 9.35
CA TYR A 25 -1.72 -6.74 9.41
C TYR A 25 -0.60 -7.67 8.96
N PHE A 26 -0.05 -8.45 9.90
CA PHE A 26 1.08 -9.36 9.70
C PHE A 26 0.68 -10.75 9.17
N GLU A 27 -0.57 -10.90 8.74
CA GLU A 27 -1.10 -12.15 8.22
C GLU A 27 -0.56 -12.44 6.82
N GLU A 28 -0.52 -13.72 6.47
CA GLU A 28 -0.29 -14.13 5.08
C GLU A 28 -1.43 -13.58 4.22
N ARG A 29 -1.08 -12.81 3.18
CA ARG A 29 -2.06 -12.21 2.29
C ARG A 29 -2.08 -12.96 0.98
N GLU A 30 -3.27 -13.37 0.58
CA GLU A 30 -3.48 -13.90 -0.75
C GLU A 30 -3.33 -12.80 -1.82
N ASP A 31 -2.82 -13.17 -3.00
CA ASP A 31 -2.77 -12.28 -4.15
C ASP A 31 -4.19 -11.88 -4.58
N VAL A 32 -4.47 -10.57 -4.54
CA VAL A 32 -5.81 -10.03 -4.83
C VAL A 32 -6.24 -10.33 -6.27
N GLY A 33 -5.31 -10.34 -7.21
CA GLY A 33 -5.60 -10.63 -8.61
C GLY A 33 -6.05 -12.07 -8.81
N ASP A 34 -5.32 -13.02 -8.22
CA ASP A 34 -5.64 -14.44 -8.28
C ASP A 34 -6.93 -14.77 -7.53
N TRP A 35 -7.14 -14.15 -6.36
CA TRP A 35 -8.40 -14.30 -5.64
C TRP A 35 -9.58 -13.85 -6.50
N LEU A 36 -9.53 -12.64 -7.08
CA LEU A 36 -10.62 -12.12 -7.91
C LEU A 36 -10.90 -12.99 -9.14
N ARG A 37 -9.86 -13.48 -9.83
CA ARG A 37 -10.01 -14.38 -10.99
C ARG A 37 -10.81 -15.63 -10.65
N ARG A 38 -10.51 -16.27 -9.52
CA ARG A 38 -11.23 -17.48 -9.06
C ARG A 38 -12.67 -17.19 -8.64
N HIS A 39 -13.04 -15.93 -8.45
CA HIS A 39 -14.37 -15.49 -8.03
C HIS A 39 -15.19 -14.86 -9.18
N GLY A 40 -14.88 -15.18 -10.44
CA GLY A 40 -15.70 -14.80 -11.59
C GLY A 40 -15.51 -13.36 -12.03
N TRP A 41 -14.29 -12.83 -11.87
CA TRP A 41 -13.92 -11.51 -12.38
C TRP A 41 -12.92 -11.64 -13.52
N ASP A 42 -13.06 -10.77 -14.52
CA ASP A 42 -11.99 -10.45 -15.45
C ASP A 42 -11.09 -9.40 -14.81
N VAL A 43 -9.78 -9.68 -14.71
CA VAL A 43 -8.85 -8.96 -13.82
C VAL A 43 -7.57 -8.54 -14.55
N SER A 44 -7.24 -7.26 -14.44
CA SER A 44 -5.97 -6.66 -14.85
C SER A 44 -5.16 -6.22 -13.63
N VAL A 45 -3.86 -6.46 -13.67
CA VAL A 45 -2.91 -6.13 -12.60
C VAL A 45 -1.73 -5.40 -13.22
N VAL A 46 -1.35 -4.24 -12.66
CA VAL A 46 -0.18 -3.47 -13.08
C VAL A 46 0.73 -3.23 -11.88
N PRO A 47 2.00 -3.71 -11.91
CA PRO A 47 2.99 -3.38 -10.88
C PRO A 47 3.28 -1.87 -10.80
N ALA A 48 3.57 -1.36 -9.61
CA ALA A 48 3.87 0.05 -9.44
C ALA A 48 5.06 0.53 -10.28
N GLU A 49 6.13 -0.29 -10.37
CA GLU A 49 7.30 0.01 -11.20
C GLU A 49 6.94 0.21 -12.68
N GLU A 50 6.03 -0.63 -13.20
CA GLU A 50 5.59 -0.56 -14.58
C GLU A 50 4.75 0.70 -14.82
N LEU A 51 3.84 1.00 -13.89
CA LEU A 51 3.03 2.20 -13.95
C LEU A 51 3.90 3.46 -13.89
N MET A 52 4.86 3.48 -12.96
CA MET A 52 5.85 4.54 -12.80
C MET A 52 6.64 4.79 -14.09
N ALA A 53 7.15 3.74 -14.71
CA ALA A 53 7.87 3.82 -15.99
C ALA A 53 6.98 4.38 -17.10
N ARG A 54 5.72 3.93 -17.21
CA ARG A 54 4.75 4.43 -18.21
C ARG A 54 4.50 5.94 -18.09
N TYR A 55 4.58 6.50 -16.89
CA TYR A 55 4.43 7.93 -16.63
C TYR A 55 5.73 8.74 -16.65
N GLY A 56 6.85 8.14 -17.08
CA GLY A 56 8.15 8.83 -17.15
C GLY A 56 8.74 9.15 -15.76
N ARG A 57 8.37 8.37 -14.74
CA ARG A 57 8.88 8.47 -13.37
C ARG A 57 9.45 7.13 -12.90
N PRO A 58 10.41 6.53 -13.63
CA PRO A 58 10.91 5.21 -13.29
C PRO A 58 11.50 5.18 -11.87
N PRO A 59 11.51 4.02 -11.20
CA PRO A 59 12.19 3.86 -9.93
C PRO A 59 13.68 4.24 -10.04
N ALA A 60 14.26 4.70 -8.93
CA ALA A 60 15.70 4.96 -8.88
C ALA A 60 16.49 3.64 -8.97
N ASP A 61 17.75 3.72 -9.44
CA ASP A 61 18.65 2.56 -9.50
C ASP A 61 19.25 2.23 -8.11
N ILE A 62 18.36 1.96 -7.16
CA ILE A 62 18.64 1.49 -5.81
C ILE A 62 17.61 0.43 -5.45
N GLU A 63 18.00 -0.49 -4.57
CA GLU A 63 17.11 -1.54 -4.08
C GLU A 63 15.87 -0.96 -3.39
N ASP A 64 14.70 -1.60 -3.59
CA ASP A 64 13.41 -1.20 -3.03
C ASP A 64 13.00 0.26 -3.34
N SER A 65 13.46 0.81 -4.47
CA SER A 65 13.11 2.18 -4.92
C SER A 65 11.67 2.32 -5.42
N ALA A 66 10.98 1.21 -5.67
CA ALA A 66 9.59 1.16 -6.07
C ALA A 66 8.72 0.59 -4.93
N PRO A 67 7.49 1.12 -4.74
CA PRO A 67 6.51 0.46 -3.90
C PRO A 67 6.21 -0.96 -4.39
N ARG A 68 6.11 -1.93 -3.49
CA ARG A 68 5.71 -3.32 -3.81
C ARG A 68 4.20 -3.48 -4.08
N SER A 69 3.48 -2.38 -4.29
CA SER A 69 2.04 -2.38 -4.51
C SER A 69 1.67 -2.82 -5.92
N LEU A 70 0.56 -3.54 -6.04
CA LEU A 70 -0.07 -3.89 -7.31
C LEU A 70 -1.33 -3.03 -7.52
N PHE A 71 -1.49 -2.46 -8.71
CA PHE A 71 -2.70 -1.77 -9.11
C PHE A 71 -3.64 -2.76 -9.80
N VAL A 72 -4.72 -3.13 -9.13
CA VAL A 72 -5.68 -4.13 -9.61
C VAL A 72 -6.96 -3.46 -10.09
N SER A 73 -7.41 -3.78 -11.30
CA SER A 73 -8.73 -3.42 -11.82
C SER A 73 -9.47 -4.67 -12.26
N ALA A 74 -10.78 -4.71 -12.03
CA ALA A 74 -11.57 -5.90 -12.31
C ALA A 74 -12.97 -5.54 -12.81
N ARG A 75 -13.50 -6.38 -13.70
CA ARG A 75 -14.90 -6.33 -14.17
C ARG A 75 -15.55 -7.68 -13.90
N ARG A 76 -16.76 -7.65 -13.37
CA ARG A 76 -17.53 -8.87 -13.11
C ARG A 76 -17.96 -9.51 -14.43
N LEU A 77 -17.79 -10.84 -14.54
CA LEU A 77 -18.27 -11.65 -15.65
C LEU A 77 -19.80 -11.80 -15.64
#